data_AF-A0A7Y5KYB6-F1
#
_entry.id   AF-A0A7Y5KYB6-F1
#
_cell.length_a   1.000
_cell.length_b   1.000
_cell.length_c   1.000
_cell.angle_alpha   90.00
_cell.angle_beta   90.00
_cell.angle_gamma   90.00
#
_symmetry.space_group_name_H-M   'P 1'
#
loop_
_entity.id
_entity.type
_entity.pdbx_description
1 polymer ?
#
loop_
_entity_poly.entity_id
_entity_poly.type
_entity_poly.pdbx_seq_one_letter_code
_entity_poly.pdbx_strand_id
1 'polypeptide(L)'
;MKLQDCGTVVAEGKWVYADAVDSRVVIVRRDIHYGSGDHADPRDIAEDGTVETFEVLYASPTDPDDFIAGGGQYDTLEEAQSAAVLACGPTLGWQARP
;
A
#
# COMPACT_ATOMS: atom_id res chain seq x y z
N MET A 1 7.23 -8.55 -3.96
CA MET A 1 6.71 -8.35 -5.34
C MET A 1 7.40 -7.16 -6.01
N LYS A 2 7.54 -7.15 -7.34
CA LYS A 2 8.12 -6.01 -8.05
C LYS A 2 7.05 -4.94 -8.28
N LEU A 3 7.41 -3.67 -8.07
CA LEU A 3 6.47 -2.54 -8.06
C LEU A 3 5.64 -2.40 -9.34
N GLN A 4 6.23 -2.72 -10.49
CA GLN A 4 5.58 -2.68 -11.80
C GLN A 4 4.40 -3.65 -11.93
N ASP A 5 4.35 -4.70 -11.10
CA ASP A 5 3.29 -5.71 -11.11
C ASP A 5 2.15 -5.35 -10.13
N CYS A 6 2.27 -4.24 -9.38
CA CYS A 6 1.37 -3.89 -8.27
C CYS A 6 0.31 -2.84 -8.63
N GLY A 7 0.31 -2.33 -9.86
CA GLY A 7 -0.60 -1.26 -10.30
C GLY A 7 0.11 0.07 -10.53
N THR A 8 -0.64 1.16 -10.53
CA THR A 8 -0.10 2.50 -10.87
C THR A 8 0.33 3.23 -9.60
N VAL A 9 1.61 3.57 -9.47
CA VAL A 9 2.09 4.39 -8.34
C VAL A 9 1.46 5.79 -8.41
N VAL A 10 0.76 6.18 -7.33
CA VAL A 10 0.12 7.48 -7.19
C VAL A 10 0.78 8.36 -6.13
N ALA A 11 1.45 7.76 -5.15
CA ALA A 11 2.27 8.46 -4.17
C ALA A 11 3.52 7.65 -3.80
N GLU A 12 4.59 8.34 -3.45
CA GLU A 12 5.84 7.75 -2.93
C GLU A 12 6.31 8.54 -1.72
N GLY A 13 6.82 7.84 -0.72
CA GLY A 13 7.38 8.40 0.50
C GLY A 13 8.61 7.63 0.97
N LYS A 14 9.35 8.23 1.90
CA LYS A 14 10.48 7.62 2.59
C LYS A 14 10.27 7.68 4.09
N TRP A 15 10.73 6.66 4.79
CA TRP A 15 10.65 6.55 6.24
C TRP A 15 11.83 5.77 6.78
N VAL A 16 12.06 5.81 8.10
CA VAL A 16 13.14 5.08 8.75
C VAL A 16 12.57 3.85 9.46
N TYR A 17 12.84 2.67 8.92
CA TYR A 17 12.49 1.40 9.53
C TYR A 17 13.40 1.12 10.72
N ALA A 18 12.79 0.82 11.87
CA ALA A 18 13.47 0.48 13.13
C ALA A 18 14.60 1.47 13.50
N ASP A 19 14.38 2.77 13.25
CA ASP A 19 15.32 3.87 13.51
C ASP A 19 16.71 3.73 12.86
N ALA A 20 16.86 2.84 11.87
CA ALA A 20 18.17 2.48 11.31
C ALA A 20 18.22 2.36 9.79
N VAL A 21 17.11 2.03 9.12
CA VAL A 21 17.12 1.72 7.68
C VAL A 21 16.20 2.66 6.91
N ASP A 22 16.78 3.41 5.97
CA ASP A 22 16.00 4.21 5.02
C ASP A 22 15.19 3.28 4.11
N SER A 23 13.87 3.35 4.24
CA SER A 23 12.92 2.50 3.54
C SER A 23 11.97 3.34 2.70
N ARG A 24 11.48 2.75 1.61
CA ARG A 24 10.48 3.37 0.72
C ARG A 24 9.09 2.86 1.09
N VAL A 25 8.11 3.73 0.95
CA VAL A 25 6.69 3.39 0.94
C VAL A 25 6.08 3.97 -0.32
N VAL A 26 5.19 3.22 -0.96
CA VAL A 26 4.48 3.66 -2.16
C VAL A 26 3.01 3.35 -2.00
N ILE A 27 2.17 4.20 -2.58
CA ILE A 27 0.74 3.92 -2.71
C ILE A 27 0.48 3.64 -4.18
N VAL A 28 -0.10 2.49 -4.44
CA VAL A 28 -0.51 2.07 -5.79
C VAL A 28 -2.02 2.15 -5.91
N ARG A 29 -2.49 2.63 -7.07
CA ARG A 29 -3.88 2.55 -7.48
C ARG A 29 -4.10 1.26 -8.26
N ARG A 30 -5.20 0.57 -7.94
CA ARG A 30 -5.70 -0.61 -8.66
C ARG A 30 -7.19 -0.45 -9.00
N ASP A 31 -7.65 -1.23 -9.96
CA ASP A 31 -9.07 -1.28 -10.37
C ASP A 31 -9.77 -2.56 -9.85
N ILE A 32 -9.21 -3.16 -8.80
CA ILE A 32 -9.73 -4.36 -8.15
C ILE A 32 -9.67 -4.19 -6.64
N HIS A 33 -10.73 -4.56 -5.94
CA HIS A 33 -10.76 -4.81 -4.50
C HIS A 33 -10.83 -6.32 -4.29
N TYR A 34 -9.81 -6.88 -3.63
CA TYR A 34 -9.75 -8.31 -3.36
C TYR A 34 -10.77 -8.69 -2.30
N GLY A 35 -11.56 -9.72 -2.59
CA GLY A 35 -12.47 -10.29 -1.62
C GLY A 35 -11.72 -10.97 -0.47
N SER A 36 -12.40 -11.20 0.64
CA SER A 36 -11.83 -11.95 1.77
C SER A 36 -11.49 -13.40 1.40
N GLY A 37 -12.19 -13.95 0.39
CA GLY A 37 -12.13 -15.36 0.01
C GLY A 37 -12.79 -16.30 1.03
N ASP A 38 -13.41 -15.78 2.09
CA ASP A 38 -14.15 -16.60 3.07
C ASP A 38 -15.57 -16.87 2.55
N HIS A 39 -15.91 -18.15 2.40
CA HIS A 39 -17.25 -18.57 1.97
C HIS A 39 -18.34 -18.30 3.01
N ALA A 40 -17.98 -18.03 4.27
CA ALA A 40 -18.93 -17.64 5.31
C ALA A 40 -19.32 -16.16 5.24
N ASP A 41 -18.53 -15.33 4.56
CA ASP A 41 -18.82 -13.92 4.38
C ASP A 41 -19.95 -13.69 3.35
N PRO A 42 -20.67 -12.56 3.45
CA PRO A 42 -21.52 -12.08 2.36
C PRO A 42 -20.77 -12.07 1.03
N ARG A 43 -21.47 -12.41 -0.06
CA ARG A 43 -20.87 -12.59 -1.39
C ARG A 43 -20.11 -11.34 -1.87
N ASP A 44 -20.62 -10.16 -1.55
CA ASP A 44 -20.04 -8.86 -1.83
C ASP A 44 -18.75 -8.56 -1.06
N ILE A 45 -18.45 -9.33 -0.01
CA ILE A 45 -17.20 -9.28 0.76
C ILE A 45 -16.26 -10.41 0.34
N ALA A 46 -16.81 -11.60 0.07
CA ALA A 46 -16.04 -12.78 -0.28
C ALA A 46 -15.44 -12.73 -1.69
N GLU A 47 -16.14 -12.12 -2.66
CA GLU A 47 -15.73 -12.05 -4.06
C GLU A 47 -14.93 -10.77 -4.37
N ASP A 48 -14.03 -10.87 -5.35
CA ASP A 48 -13.32 -9.71 -5.88
C ASP A 48 -14.29 -8.72 -6.54
N GLY A 49 -14.13 -7.44 -6.23
CA GLY A 49 -14.88 -6.34 -6.83
C GLY A 49 -14.03 -5.57 -7.85
N THR A 50 -14.60 -5.20 -9.00
CA THR A 50 -13.96 -4.26 -9.94
C THR A 50 -14.26 -2.83 -9.52
N VAL A 51 -13.42 -2.27 -8.65
CA VAL A 51 -13.55 -0.92 -8.11
C VAL A 51 -12.16 -0.30 -7.92
N GLU A 52 -12.07 1.02 -8.07
CA GLU A 52 -10.83 1.74 -7.80
C GLU A 52 -10.47 1.61 -6.31
N THR A 53 -9.23 1.21 -6.04
CA THR A 53 -8.68 1.09 -4.69
C THR A 53 -7.25 1.61 -4.63
N PHE A 54 -6.83 1.93 -3.41
CA PHE A 54 -5.48 2.35 -3.09
C PHE A 54 -4.85 1.34 -2.14
N GLU A 55 -3.64 0.89 -2.42
CA GLU A 55 -2.92 -0.07 -1.58
C GLU A 55 -1.56 0.52 -1.19
N VAL A 56 -1.21 0.39 0.09
CA VAL A 56 0.09 0.81 0.61
C VAL A 56 1.06 -0.36 0.48
N LEU A 57 2.22 -0.13 -0.12
CA LEU A 57 3.30 -1.11 -0.23
C LEU A 57 4.57 -0.57 0.42
N TYR A 58 5.24 -1.43 1.17
CA TYR A 58 6.51 -1.11 1.83
C TYR A 58 7.65 -1.85 1.13
N ALA A 59 8.72 -1.13 0.81
CA ALA A 59 9.94 -1.78 0.33
C ALA A 59 10.57 -2.61 1.46
N SER A 60 11.14 -3.76 1.10
CA SER A 60 11.89 -4.59 2.02
C SER A 60 13.14 -3.85 2.51
N PRO A 61 13.45 -3.85 3.82
CA PRO A 61 14.68 -3.27 4.35
C PRO A 61 15.96 -3.89 3.77
N THR A 62 15.87 -5.10 3.19
CA THR A 62 17.02 -5.83 2.62
C THR A 62 17.05 -5.84 1.09
N ASP A 63 15.94 -5.47 0.43
CA ASP A 63 15.85 -5.34 -1.03
C ASP A 63 14.89 -4.18 -1.38
N PRO A 64 15.41 -2.99 -1.78
CA PRO A 64 14.60 -1.82 -2.06
C PRO A 64 13.70 -1.97 -3.30
N ASP A 65 13.92 -3.00 -4.12
CA ASP A 65 13.09 -3.32 -5.29
C ASP A 65 12.04 -4.39 -4.99
N ASP A 66 12.02 -4.96 -3.78
CA ASP A 66 11.00 -5.90 -3.35
C ASP A 66 10.02 -5.23 -2.40
N PHE A 67 8.74 -5.25 -2.77
CA PHE A 67 7.67 -4.63 -2.01
C PHE A 67 6.79 -5.68 -1.31
N ILE A 68 6.22 -5.29 -0.17
CA ILE A 68 5.31 -6.10 0.63
C ILE A 68 4.03 -5.28 0.87
N ALA A 69 2.88 -5.92 0.71
CA ALA A 69 1.58 -5.31 0.95
C ALA A 69 1.42 -4.91 2.42
N GLY A 70 0.91 -3.70 2.65
CA GLY A 70 0.69 -3.13 3.97
C GLY A 70 -0.52 -3.66 4.72
N GLY A 71 -1.25 -4.62 4.14
CA GLY A 71 -2.35 -5.34 4.80
C GLY A 71 -3.75 -4.79 4.56
N GLY A 72 -3.96 -3.95 3.55
CA GLY A 72 -5.30 -3.48 3.21
C GLY A 72 -5.39 -2.68 1.91
N GLN A 73 -6.61 -2.61 1.38
CA GLN A 73 -7.01 -1.74 0.29
C GLN A 73 -7.94 -0.66 0.84
N TYR A 74 -7.76 0.56 0.36
CA TYR A 74 -8.45 1.75 0.84
C TYR A 74 -9.27 2.36 -0.31
N ASP A 75 -10.39 2.99 0.03
CA ASP A 75 -11.28 3.60 -0.96
C ASP A 75 -10.70 4.92 -1.48
N THR A 76 -9.86 5.59 -0.68
CA THR A 76 -9.25 6.87 -1.03
C THR A 76 -7.74 6.91 -0.82
N LEU A 77 -7.07 7.78 -1.57
CA LEU A 77 -5.63 8.06 -1.39
C LEU A 77 -5.34 8.61 0.02
N GLU A 78 -6.23 9.43 0.57
CA GLU A 78 -6.06 10.04 1.90
C GLU A 78 -6.08 9.00 3.02
N GLU A 79 -6.97 8.01 2.94
CA GLU A 79 -7.02 6.88 3.87
C GLU A 79 -5.76 6.02 3.80
N ALA A 80 -5.29 5.72 2.58
CA ALA A 80 -4.05 5.00 2.37
C ALA A 80 -2.84 5.77 2.95
N GLN A 81 -2.78 7.09 2.74
CA GLN A 81 -1.74 7.94 3.33
C GLN A 81 -1.80 7.95 4.86
N SER A 82 -3.01 8.04 5.42
CA SER A 82 -3.22 8.03 6.87
C SER A 82 -2.80 6.70 7.48
N ALA A 83 -3.11 5.58 6.84
CA ALA A 83 -2.66 4.25 7.26
C ALA A 83 -1.13 4.10 7.20
N ALA A 84 -0.50 4.61 6.14
CA ALA A 84 0.96 4.62 6.03
C ALA A 84 1.63 5.49 7.12
N VAL A 85 1.06 6.66 7.45
CA VAL A 85 1.54 7.50 8.55
C VAL A 85 1.40 6.78 9.89
N LEU A 86 0.29 6.08 10.12
CA LEU A 86 0.08 5.30 11.35
C LEU A 86 1.11 4.18 11.49
N ALA A 87 1.48 3.52 10.39
CA ALA A 87 2.43 2.41 10.39
C ALA A 87 3.91 2.85 10.46
N CYS A 88 4.29 3.88 9.69
CA CYS A 88 5.67 4.36 9.60
C CYS A 88 6.03 5.39 10.69
N GLY A 89 5.03 6.00 11.32
CA GLY A 89 5.22 7.04 12.31
C GLY A 89 5.75 8.37 11.72
N PRO A 90 6.35 9.23 12.56
CA PRO A 90 6.67 10.61 12.20
C PRO A 90 7.82 10.77 11.22
N THR A 91 8.55 9.69 10.91
CA THR A 91 9.67 9.73 9.96
C THR A 91 9.21 9.65 8.51
N LEU A 92 7.92 9.38 8.27
CA LEU A 92 7.37 9.33 6.94
C LEU A 92 7.30 10.73 6.30
N GLY A 93 8.10 10.93 5.26
CA GLY A 93 8.03 12.07 4.36
C GLY A 93 7.51 11.67 2.99
N TRP A 94 6.34 12.18 2.60
CA TRP A 94 5.83 12.06 1.23
C TRP A 94 6.65 12.93 0.27
N GLN A 95 6.96 12.38 -0.89
CA GLN A 95 7.66 13.12 -1.94
C GLN A 95 6.64 13.83 -2.83
N ALA A 96 6.91 15.09 -3.15
CA ALA A 96 6.16 15.78 -4.18
C ALA A 96 6.43 15.09 -5.53
N ARG A 97 5.37 14.65 -6.22
CA ARG A 97 5.52 14.25 -7.63
C ARG A 97 5.94 15.49 -8.44
N PRO A 98 6.93 15.36 -9.34
CA PRO A 98 7.27 16.43 -10.28
C PRO A 98 6.12 16.73 -11.25
#